data_AF-A0A1A8IZW2-F1
#
_entry.id   AF-A0A1A8IZW2-F1
#
_cell.length_a   1.000
_cell.length_b   1.000
_cell.length_c   1.000
_cell.angle_alpha   90.00
_cell.angle_beta   90.00
_cell.angle_gamma   90.00
#
_symmetry.space_group_name_H-M   'P 1'
#
loop_
_entity.id
_entity.type
_entity.pdbx_description
1 polymer ?
#
loop_
_entity_poly.entity_id
_entity_poly.type
_entity_poly.pdbx_seq_one_letter_code
_entity_poly.pdbx_strand_id
1 'polypeptide(L)'
;CVVVSDTISKVYMHVVLSDERVYLTEFPPRTLTAAVSFRHVRDIQLVNDLPDFLSTKDRERCQHIRIIYIAEKSERKERDWFLRDKRGTLHPGAP
;
A
#
# COMPACT_ATOMS: atom_id res chain seq x y z
N CYS A 1 -2.37 5.51 12.45
CA CYS A 1 -1.34 4.44 12.47
C CYS A 1 -0.37 4.65 11.31
N VAL A 2 0.84 4.07 11.39
CA VAL A 2 1.77 4.08 10.25
C VAL A 2 1.33 2.99 9.28
N VAL A 3 1.18 3.34 8.00
CA VAL A 3 0.76 2.42 6.94
C VAL A 3 1.88 2.28 5.93
N VAL A 4 2.13 1.03 5.53
CA VAL A 4 3.12 0.64 4.52
C VAL A 4 2.45 -0.35 3.56
N SER A 5 2.60 -0.11 2.26
CA SER A 5 2.13 -0.98 1.18
C SER A 5 3.00 -0.76 -0.07
N ASP A 6 2.73 -1.49 -1.15
CA ASP A 6 3.41 -1.29 -2.44
C ASP A 6 3.30 0.14 -2.99
N THR A 7 2.24 0.86 -2.62
CA THR A 7 1.96 2.22 -3.08
C THR A 7 2.21 3.30 -2.02
N ILE A 8 2.44 2.91 -0.77
CA ILE A 8 2.60 3.83 0.38
C ILE A 8 3.88 3.44 1.11
N SER A 9 4.92 4.26 1.02
CA SER A 9 6.23 3.88 1.56
C SER A 9 6.25 3.86 3.10
N LYS A 10 5.75 4.93 3.75
CA LYS A 10 5.60 5.02 5.22
C LYS A 10 4.94 6.35 5.58
N VAL A 11 3.63 6.35 5.82
CA VAL A 11 2.91 7.58 6.18
C VAL A 11 1.97 7.34 7.35
N TYR A 12 1.83 8.35 8.22
CA TYR A 12 0.81 8.31 9.26
C TYR A 12 -0.55 8.61 8.64
N MET A 13 -1.47 7.65 8.74
CA MET A 13 -2.82 7.74 8.20
C MET A 13 -3.84 7.30 9.26
N HIS A 14 -5.06 7.81 9.13
CA HIS A 14 -6.22 7.24 9.81
C HIS A 14 -6.76 6.08 8.98
N VAL A 15 -7.08 4.99 9.65
CA VAL A 15 -7.74 3.82 9.07
C VAL A 15 -9.22 3.90 9.44
N VAL A 16 -10.08 3.88 8.43
CA VAL A 16 -11.54 3.81 8.59
C VAL A 16 -12.00 2.46 8.08
N LEU A 17 -12.71 1.73 8.93
CA LEU A 17 -13.27 0.42 8.61
C LEU A 17 -14.75 0.59 8.27
N SER A 18 -15.17 0.11 7.10
CA SER A 18 -16.58 -0.15 6.80
C SER A 18 -16.88 -1.64 6.96
N ASP A 19 -18.08 -2.03 6.56
CA ASP A 19 -18.52 -3.42 6.39
C ASP A 19 -17.76 -4.19 5.30
N GLU A 20 -17.38 -3.53 4.20
CA GLU A 20 -16.77 -4.18 3.04
C GLU A 20 -15.30 -3.82 2.78
N ARG A 21 -14.81 -2.69 3.30
CA ARG A 21 -13.53 -2.10 2.90
C ARG A 21 -12.80 -1.39 4.04
N VAL A 22 -11.48 -1.32 3.88
CA VAL A 22 -10.59 -0.46 4.66
C VAL A 22 -10.26 0.78 3.83
N TYR A 23 -10.45 1.94 4.43
CA TYR A 23 -10.11 3.23 3.84
C TYR A 23 -8.97 3.89 4.61
N LEU A 24 -8.16 4.66 3.88
CA LEU A 24 -7.09 5.49 4.43
C LEU A 24 -7.42 6.95 4.21
N THR A 25 -7.15 7.76 5.23
CA THR A 25 -7.33 9.21 5.16
C THR A 25 -6.28 9.94 5.97
N GLU A 26 -5.86 11.10 5.48
CA GLU A 26 -4.96 12.02 6.19
C GLU A 26 -5.73 12.76 7.30
N PHE A 27 -4.99 13.36 8.23
CA PHE A 27 -5.59 14.24 9.25
C PHE A 27 -5.41 15.71 8.85
N PRO A 28 -6.47 16.55 8.87
CA PRO A 28 -7.89 16.22 9.01
C PRO A 28 -8.45 15.52 7.76
N PRO A 29 -9.50 14.66 7.89
CA PRO A 29 -9.97 13.83 6.78
C PRO A 29 -10.59 14.68 5.68
N ARG A 30 -9.84 14.85 4.58
CA ARG A 30 -10.30 15.53 3.36
C ARG A 30 -10.70 14.54 2.27
N THR A 31 -10.12 13.34 2.29
CA THR A 31 -10.25 12.35 1.21
C THR A 31 -10.18 10.94 1.77
N LEU A 32 -11.13 10.08 1.42
CA LEU A 32 -11.11 8.65 1.74
C LEU A 32 -10.56 7.87 0.53
N THR A 33 -9.43 7.19 0.71
CA THR A 33 -8.84 6.34 -0.32
C THR A 33 -9.08 4.88 0.05
N ALA A 34 -9.78 4.13 -0.80
CA ALA A 34 -9.95 2.69 -0.60
C ALA A 34 -8.59 1.99 -0.68
N ALA A 35 -8.21 1.29 0.39
CA ALA A 35 -6.93 0.60 0.49
C ALA A 35 -7.06 -0.90 0.21
N VAL A 36 -8.05 -1.56 0.82
CA VAL A 36 -8.30 -2.98 0.60
C VAL A 36 -9.78 -3.29 0.76
N SER A 37 -10.31 -4.16 -0.12
CA SER A 37 -11.62 -4.77 0.08
C SER A 37 -11.47 -6.10 0.81
N PHE A 38 -12.34 -6.35 1.78
CA PHE A 38 -12.33 -7.60 2.54
C PHE A 38 -12.57 -8.83 1.67
N ARG A 39 -13.24 -8.68 0.51
CA ARG A 39 -13.40 -9.76 -0.47
C ARG A 39 -12.06 -10.28 -1.02
N HIS A 40 -11.01 -9.45 -0.99
CA HIS A 40 -9.69 -9.81 -1.47
C HIS A 40 -8.70 -10.13 -0.35
N VAL A 41 -9.10 -9.98 0.92
CA VAL A 41 -8.27 -10.34 2.05
C VAL A 41 -8.15 -11.85 2.13
N ARG A 42 -6.92 -12.32 2.19
CA ARG A 42 -6.58 -13.74 2.37
C ARG A 42 -6.25 -14.06 3.81
N ASP A 43 -5.59 -13.14 4.49
CA ASP A 43 -5.19 -13.35 5.88
C ASP A 43 -4.96 -12.00 6.60
N ILE A 44 -5.15 -12.01 7.91
CA ILE A 44 -4.86 -10.90 8.81
C ILE A 44 -4.03 -11.45 9.97
N GLN A 45 -2.80 -10.97 10.07
CA GLN A 45 -1.83 -11.47 11.04
C GLN A 45 -1.49 -10.38 12.05
N LEU A 46 -1.44 -10.76 13.33
CA LEU A 46 -0.75 -9.98 14.36
C LEU A 46 0.71 -10.42 14.37
N VAL A 47 1.61 -9.51 14.02
CA VAL A 47 3.05 -9.77 13.89
C VAL A 47 3.76 -9.26 15.13
N ASN A 48 4.52 -10.13 15.79
CA ASN A 48 5.29 -9.78 16.99
C ASN A 48 6.58 -9.00 16.65
N ASP A 49 7.11 -9.23 15.46
CA ASP A 49 8.26 -8.48 14.93
C ASP A 49 7.79 -7.10 14.47
N LEU A 50 8.10 -6.11 15.30
CA LEU A 50 7.79 -4.72 15.02
C LEU A 50 8.79 -4.15 14.01
N PRO A 51 8.34 -3.29 13.08
CA PRO A 51 9.23 -2.68 12.11
C PRO A 51 10.40 -1.94 12.77
N ASP A 52 11.58 -2.05 12.16
CA ASP A 52 12.83 -1.41 12.59
C ASP A 52 12.72 0.12 12.72
N PHE A 53 11.80 0.71 11.98
CA PHE A 53 11.56 2.14 11.96
C PHE A 53 10.83 2.70 13.18
N LEU A 54 10.32 1.84 14.07
CA LEU A 54 9.70 2.26 15.33
C LEU A 54 10.78 2.45 16.40
N SER A 55 10.71 3.56 17.13
CA SER A 55 11.60 3.78 18.29
C SER A 55 11.28 2.77 19.40
N THR A 56 12.22 2.52 20.32
CA THR A 56 12.02 1.59 21.45
C THR A 56 10.74 1.86 22.24
N LYS A 57 10.40 3.14 22.45
CA LYS A 57 9.18 3.55 23.15
C LYS A 57 7.90 3.25 22.36
N ASP A 58 7.95 3.42 21.05
CA ASP A 58 6.80 3.13 20.19
C ASP A 58 6.59 1.62 20.03
N ARG A 59 7.69 0.85 20.05
CA ARG A 59 7.64 -0.62 19.96
C ARG A 59 6.87 -1.24 21.13
N GLU A 60 7.02 -0.74 22.35
CA GLU A 60 6.28 -1.27 23.50
C GLU A 60 4.77 -0.96 23.47
N ARG A 61 4.36 0.03 22.69
CA ARG A 61 2.99 0.58 22.71
C ARG A 61 2.20 0.32 21.44
N CYS A 62 2.83 -0.23 20.42
CA CYS A 62 2.25 -0.40 19.09
C CYS A 62 2.06 -1.88 18.76
N GLN A 63 0.96 -2.18 18.06
CA GLN A 63 0.71 -3.48 17.46
C GLN A 63 1.05 -3.41 15.97
N HIS A 64 1.62 -4.49 15.43
CA HIS A 64 1.87 -4.62 13.99
C HIS A 64 0.87 -5.62 13.41
N ILE A 65 -0.03 -5.10 12.58
CA ILE A 65 -1.03 -5.90 11.87
C ILE A 65 -0.64 -5.95 10.40
N ARG A 66 -0.51 -7.17 9.86
CA ARG A 66 -0.25 -7.40 8.44
C ARG A 66 -1.50 -7.94 7.78
N ILE A 67 -1.96 -7.26 6.73
CA ILE A 67 -3.08 -7.71 5.91
C ILE A 67 -2.52 -8.24 4.60
N ILE A 68 -2.77 -9.52 4.33
CA ILE A 68 -2.41 -10.18 3.06
C ILE A 68 -3.66 -10.17 2.19
N TYR A 69 -3.55 -9.58 1.00
CA TYR A 69 -4.67 -9.47 0.07
C TYR A 69 -4.22 -9.73 -1.36
N ILE A 70 -5.18 -10.14 -2.20
CA ILE A 70 -4.96 -10.19 -3.64
C ILE A 70 -5.11 -8.77 -4.19
N ALA A 71 -4.02 -8.23 -4.74
CA ALA A 71 -4.09 -6.98 -5.46
C ALA A 71 -4.94 -7.16 -6.73
N GLU A 72 -6.04 -6.42 -6.84
CA GLU A 72 -6.63 -6.18 -8.16
C GLU A 72 -5.57 -5.50 -9.03
N LYS A 73 -5.49 -5.89 -10.31
CA LYS A 73 -4.64 -5.19 -11.28
C LYS A 73 -5.07 -3.74 -11.31
N SER A 74 -4.36 -2.88 -10.58
CA SER A 74 -4.60 -1.45 -10.68
C SER A 74 -4.23 -1.02 -12.10
N GLU A 75 -5.20 -0.46 -12.83
CA GLU A 75 -5.01 0.12 -14.17
C GLU A 75 -3.92 1.23 -14.18
N ARG A 76 -3.46 1.68 -13.00
CA ARG A 76 -2.34 2.60 -12.84
C ARG A 76 -0.99 1.96 -13.18
N LYS A 77 -0.79 0.66 -12.94
CA LYS A 77 0.48 -0.03 -13.24
C LYS A 77 0.61 -0.42 -14.70
N GLU A 78 -0.51 -0.63 -15.40
CA GLU A 78 -0.52 -0.94 -16.82
C GLU A 78 0.02 0.24 -17.65
N ARG A 79 -0.34 1.48 -17.29
CA ARG A 79 0.19 2.68 -17.97
C ARG A 79 1.71 2.84 -17.85
N ASP A 80 2.30 2.44 -16.73
CA ASP A 80 3.73 2.58 -16.48
C ASP A 80 4.57 1.54 -17.25
N TRP A 81 4.04 0.31 -17.40
CA TRP A 81 4.65 -0.70 -18.29
C TRP A 81 4.58 -0.30 -19.76
N PHE A 82 3.44 0.21 -20.23
CA PHE A 82 3.29 0.67 -21.62
C PHE A 82 4.15 1.89 -21.97
N LEU A 83 4.39 2.80 -21.01
CA LEU A 83 5.28 3.95 -21.23
C LEU A 83 6.77 3.56 -21.28
N ARG A 84 7.16 2.54 -20.51
CA ARG A 84 8.53 2.03 -20.50
C ARG A 84 8.87 1.23 -21.75
N ASP A 85 7.90 0.52 -22.32
CA ASP A 85 8.07 -0.25 -23.56
C ASP A 85 8.27 0.65 -24.78
N LYS A 86 7.57 1.79 -24.87
CA LYS A 86 7.76 2.78 -25.96
C LYS A 86 9.12 3.48 -25.95
N ARG A 87 9.86 3.49 -24.83
CA ARG A 87 11.25 4.00 -24.81
C ARG A 87 12.28 2.94 -25.21
N GLY A 88 11.90 1.67 -25.28
CA GLY A 88 12.78 0.56 -25.64
C GLY A 88 12.90 0.26 -27.14
N THR A 89 12.00 0.80 -27.99
CA THR A 89 11.91 0.41 -29.42
C THR A 89 12.62 1.34 -30.41
N LEU A 90 13.52 2.22 -29.96
CA LEU A 90 14.42 2.95 -30.88
C LEU A 90 15.69 2.11 -31.10
N HIS A 91 15.65 1.23 -32.10
CA HIS A 91 16.83 0.59 -32.66
C HIS A 91 17.75 1.64 -33.30
N PRO A 92 19.06 1.71 -32.96
CA PRO A 92 20.05 2.34 -33.82
C PRO A 92 20.51 1.29 -34.84
N GLY A 93 20.01 1.39 -36.06
CA GLY A 93 20.49 0.61 -37.20
C GLY A 93 20.73 1.53 -38.37
N ALA A 94 21.96 1.98 -38.53
CA ALA A 94 22.49 2.65 -39.71
C ALA A 94 22.38 1.72 -40.95
N PRO A 95 22.46 2.26 -42.18
CA PRO A 95 23.75 2.72 -42.73
C PRO A 95 23.87 4.23 -42.94
#